data_AF-A0A5P9F2Z3-F1
#
_entry.id   AF-A0A5P9F2Z3-F1
#
_cell.length_a   1.000
_cell.length_b   1.000
_cell.length_c   1.000
_cell.angle_alpha   90.00
_cell.angle_beta   90.00
_cell.angle_gamma   90.00
#
_symmetry.space_group_name_H-M   'P 1'
#
loop_
_entity.id
_entity.type
_entity.pdbx_description
1 polymer ?
#
loop_
_entity_poly.entity_id
_entity_poly.type
_entity_poly.pdbx_seq_one_letter_code
_entity_poly.pdbx_strand_id
1 'polypeptide(L)'
;MANSTGTNFISNVKSLEDLEHNCSNYLELRERQKGGGSAYAYQCLLCGVAVGQEVSKKSISSKPLPFDEEIGELYSGVILRFLEEMRKQRIEKHPPLPPPEPTVDIYAVFKEQIDQVIEGVRDDHPHSEIDHLFHRYLTEQRESYLSAYRSPWSDEDDLKCWFKRVFSCWFEIFEEVWGEAKFNWGIERIRIDFVIRPKPVLRNAGFADQYMGVEVKFFDPRPGKNFGRKSSRAMFQAFSYSYGETIWDVNSGHRVKLSSVLMFSNLSFNEDRQYIFNSYDRRNRCLWENHNLLVNHANVGEIQVKLWPKGKLSWSLSFSSDSYFSKEYDGSLVLRNVNVINKKRAGYIC
;
A
#
# COMPACT_ATOMS: atom_id res chain seq x y z
N MET A 1 15.84 -44.21 1.33
CA MET A 1 16.87 -43.65 0.42
C MET A 1 16.32 -42.41 -0.32
N ALA A 2 15.74 -41.42 0.38
CA ALA A 2 15.06 -40.27 -0.24
C ALA A 2 15.64 -38.89 0.16
N ASN A 3 16.71 -38.83 0.96
CA ASN A 3 17.34 -37.56 1.41
C ASN A 3 18.42 -37.03 0.44
N SER A 4 18.60 -37.63 -0.74
CA SER A 4 19.70 -37.25 -1.65
C SER A 4 19.34 -36.15 -2.65
N THR A 5 18.07 -35.76 -2.79
CA THR A 5 17.66 -34.81 -3.85
C THR A 5 17.89 -33.35 -3.47
N GLY A 6 17.57 -32.94 -2.24
CA GLY A 6 17.71 -31.54 -1.78
C GLY A 6 19.15 -31.12 -1.56
N THR A 7 19.93 -31.95 -0.85
CA THR A 7 21.35 -31.70 -0.55
C THR A 7 22.21 -31.67 -1.81
N ASN A 8 21.92 -32.52 -2.80
CA ASN A 8 22.60 -32.48 -4.11
C ASN A 8 22.19 -31.29 -4.98
N PHE A 9 20.98 -30.73 -4.80
CA PHE A 9 20.60 -29.51 -5.49
C PHE A 9 21.42 -28.32 -4.98
N ILE A 10 21.41 -28.12 -3.66
CA ILE A 10 22.07 -26.97 -3.00
C ILE A 10 23.59 -26.96 -3.27
N SER A 11 24.23 -28.12 -3.30
CA SER A 11 25.68 -28.24 -3.55
C SER A 11 26.12 -27.88 -4.98
N ASN A 12 25.19 -27.85 -5.94
CA ASN A 12 25.48 -27.57 -7.35
C ASN A 12 25.11 -26.15 -7.81
N VAL A 13 24.58 -25.33 -6.90
CA VAL A 13 24.15 -23.94 -7.18
C VAL A 13 25.36 -23.07 -7.50
N LYS A 14 25.34 -22.37 -8.64
CA LYS A 14 26.44 -21.48 -9.08
C LYS A 14 26.07 -20.00 -9.04
N SER A 15 24.78 -19.69 -8.99
CA SER A 15 24.22 -18.34 -9.01
C SER A 15 22.98 -18.22 -8.12
N LEU A 16 22.49 -16.99 -7.88
CA LEU A 16 21.23 -16.79 -7.15
C LEU A 16 20.03 -17.25 -7.97
N GLU A 17 20.11 -17.12 -9.29
CA GLU A 17 19.10 -17.56 -10.24
C GLU A 17 18.90 -19.08 -10.17
N ASP A 18 19.96 -19.84 -9.92
CA ASP A 18 19.88 -21.29 -9.72
C ASP A 18 19.08 -21.68 -8.46
N LEU A 19 18.87 -20.75 -7.52
CA LEU A 19 18.04 -20.96 -6.33
C LEU A 19 16.56 -20.67 -6.58
N GLU A 20 16.20 -20.02 -7.70
CA GLU A 20 14.80 -19.75 -8.02
C GLU A 20 14.05 -21.03 -8.34
N HIS A 21 13.01 -21.33 -7.56
CA HIS A 21 12.18 -22.51 -7.78
C HIS A 21 10.74 -22.27 -7.32
N ASN A 22 9.82 -22.96 -7.97
CA ASN A 22 8.45 -23.05 -7.50
C ASN A 22 8.34 -24.16 -6.45
N CYS A 23 8.20 -23.78 -5.17
CA CYS A 23 8.11 -24.73 -4.07
C CYS A 23 7.02 -25.78 -4.26
N SER A 24 5.91 -25.45 -4.92
CA SER A 24 4.80 -26.38 -5.17
C SER A 24 5.21 -27.65 -5.93
N ASN A 25 6.31 -27.60 -6.69
CA ASN A 25 6.82 -28.74 -7.46
C ASN A 25 7.68 -29.71 -6.63
N TYR A 26 8.05 -29.32 -5.40
CA TYR A 26 9.03 -30.04 -4.57
C TYR A 26 8.52 -30.26 -3.15
N LEU A 27 7.21 -30.37 -2.96
CA LEU A 27 6.61 -30.54 -1.64
C LEU A 27 6.57 -32.00 -1.20
N GLU A 28 6.98 -32.24 0.05
CA GLU A 28 6.75 -33.51 0.73
C GLU A 28 6.08 -33.26 2.08
N LEU A 29 5.11 -34.10 2.45
CA LEU A 29 4.47 -34.00 3.76
C LEU A 29 5.46 -34.45 4.85
N ARG A 30 5.71 -33.59 5.84
CA ARG A 30 6.65 -33.84 6.95
C ARG A 30 6.03 -33.49 8.30
N GLU A 31 6.52 -34.14 9.36
CA GLU A 31 6.14 -33.85 10.75
C GLU A 31 7.10 -32.83 11.36
N ARG A 32 6.59 -31.67 11.78
CA ARG A 32 7.36 -30.62 12.45
C ARG A 32 6.94 -30.45 13.91
N GLN A 33 7.86 -29.98 14.75
CA GLN A 33 7.53 -29.55 16.12
C GLN A 33 6.92 -28.14 16.10
N LYS A 34 5.88 -27.92 16.91
CA LYS A 34 5.21 -26.63 17.06
C LYS A 34 4.69 -26.47 18.49
N GLY A 35 5.31 -25.57 19.25
CA GLY A 35 5.00 -25.40 20.67
C GLY A 35 5.29 -26.69 21.45
N GLY A 36 4.31 -27.16 22.22
CA GLY A 36 4.42 -28.41 22.98
C GLY A 36 4.02 -29.69 22.24
N GLY A 37 3.78 -29.64 20.92
CA GLY A 37 3.35 -30.82 20.15
C GLY A 37 3.88 -30.84 18.72
N SER A 38 3.40 -31.78 17.91
CA SER A 38 3.75 -31.89 16.49
C SER A 38 2.59 -31.62 15.54
N ALA A 39 2.91 -31.08 14.36
CA ALA A 39 1.96 -30.82 13.27
C ALA A 39 2.49 -31.37 11.94
N TYR A 40 1.60 -31.68 10.99
CA TYR A 40 2.00 -32.08 9.64
C TYR A 40 1.92 -30.89 8.70
N ALA A 41 2.97 -30.67 7.92
CA ALA A 41 3.05 -29.59 6.94
C ALA A 41 3.80 -30.06 5.70
N TYR A 42 3.51 -29.45 4.55
CA TYR A 42 4.29 -29.70 3.35
C TYR A 42 5.59 -28.91 3.41
N GLN A 43 6.73 -29.60 3.35
CA GLN A 43 8.06 -29.01 3.30
C GLN A 43 8.57 -29.01 1.85
N CYS A 44 9.13 -27.89 1.39
CA CYS A 44 9.86 -27.85 0.13
C CYS A 44 11.21 -28.55 0.28
N LEU A 45 11.47 -29.55 -0.56
CA LEU A 45 12.71 -30.34 -0.55
C LEU A 45 13.93 -29.59 -1.09
N LEU A 46 13.76 -28.39 -1.64
CA LEU A 46 14.87 -27.56 -2.14
C LEU A 46 15.30 -26.48 -1.14
N CYS A 47 14.34 -25.75 -0.56
CA CYS A 47 14.64 -24.65 0.37
C CYS A 47 14.28 -24.90 1.83
N GLY A 48 13.69 -26.06 2.14
CA GLY A 48 13.34 -26.46 3.50
C GLY A 48 12.14 -25.70 4.09
N VAL A 49 11.53 -24.76 3.38
CA VAL A 49 10.40 -23.95 3.86
C VAL A 49 9.12 -24.79 3.93
N ALA A 50 8.33 -24.57 5.00
CA ALA A 50 6.97 -25.11 5.10
C ALA A 50 6.00 -24.28 4.25
N VAL A 51 5.24 -24.94 3.36
CA VAL A 51 4.33 -24.30 2.41
C VAL A 51 2.89 -24.71 2.69
N GLY A 52 1.98 -23.73 2.72
CA GLY A 52 0.55 -23.96 2.88
C GLY A 52 0.08 -24.11 4.32
N GLN A 53 -1.13 -24.65 4.48
CA GLN A 53 -1.77 -24.87 5.77
C GLN A 53 -1.36 -26.22 6.38
N GLU A 54 -1.53 -26.35 7.69
CA GLU A 54 -1.30 -27.61 8.39
C GLU A 54 -2.28 -28.68 7.94
N VAL A 55 -1.77 -29.90 7.77
CA VAL A 55 -2.58 -31.06 7.39
C VAL A 55 -3.05 -31.78 8.65
N SER A 56 -4.34 -32.09 8.70
CA SER A 56 -4.93 -32.80 9.84
C SER A 56 -4.31 -34.18 10.01
N LYS A 57 -3.89 -34.53 11.23
CA LYS A 57 -3.35 -35.87 11.53
C LYS A 57 -4.34 -36.99 11.19
N LYS A 58 -5.64 -36.72 11.26
CA LYS A 58 -6.71 -37.69 10.98
C LYS A 58 -6.80 -38.06 9.49
N SER A 59 -6.32 -37.21 8.58
CA SER A 59 -6.42 -37.43 7.13
C SER A 59 -5.23 -38.20 6.56
N ILE A 60 -4.27 -38.61 7.39
CA ILE A 60 -3.02 -39.24 6.97
C ILE A 60 -2.94 -40.64 7.56
N SER A 61 -2.80 -41.65 6.70
CA SER A 61 -2.79 -43.07 7.07
C SER A 61 -1.48 -43.56 7.67
N SER A 62 -0.36 -42.88 7.39
CA SER A 62 0.99 -43.25 7.85
C SER A 62 1.75 -42.05 8.38
N LYS A 63 2.55 -42.26 9.42
CA LYS A 63 3.32 -41.18 10.03
C LYS A 63 4.34 -40.61 9.03
N PRO A 64 4.29 -39.30 8.67
CA PRO A 64 5.27 -38.69 7.77
C PRO A 64 6.68 -38.68 8.36
N LEU A 65 7.68 -38.48 7.50
CA LEU A 65 9.06 -38.28 7.94
C LEU A 65 9.20 -36.98 8.77
N PRO A 66 10.19 -36.90 9.67
CA PRO A 66 10.50 -35.65 10.36
C PRO A 66 10.84 -34.51 9.38
N PHE A 67 10.50 -33.29 9.78
CA PHE A 67 10.89 -32.07 9.10
C PHE A 67 12.41 -31.96 9.06
N ASP A 68 12.94 -31.64 7.89
CA ASP A 68 14.38 -31.61 7.63
C ASP A 68 14.90 -30.17 7.77
N GLU A 69 15.32 -29.79 8.98
CA GLU A 69 15.80 -28.43 9.26
C GLU A 69 17.11 -28.12 8.51
N GLU A 70 17.92 -29.15 8.22
CA GLU A 70 19.21 -29.03 7.55
C GLU A 70 19.07 -28.46 6.14
N ILE A 71 18.02 -28.82 5.39
CA ILE A 71 17.75 -28.26 4.05
C ILE A 71 17.58 -26.74 4.13
N GLY A 72 16.85 -26.24 5.13
CA GLY A 72 16.61 -24.81 5.31
C GLY A 72 17.87 -24.05 5.70
N GLU A 73 18.69 -24.63 6.57
CA GLU A 73 19.98 -24.08 6.99
C GLU A 73 20.97 -24.01 5.83
N LEU A 74 21.11 -25.10 5.07
CA LEU A 74 21.97 -25.17 3.90
C LEU A 74 21.56 -24.14 2.83
N TYR A 75 20.26 -24.07 2.52
CA TYR A 75 19.74 -23.11 1.54
C TYR A 75 20.00 -21.66 1.98
N SER A 76 19.75 -21.34 3.25
CA SER A 76 20.00 -20.02 3.82
C SER A 76 21.49 -19.65 3.81
N GLY A 77 22.37 -20.60 4.14
CA GLY A 77 23.82 -20.41 4.10
C GLY A 77 24.33 -20.09 2.69
N VAL A 78 23.79 -20.75 1.66
CA VAL A 78 24.14 -20.47 0.26
C VAL A 78 23.69 -19.07 -0.16
N ILE A 79 22.47 -18.66 0.21
CA ILE A 79 21.98 -17.28 -0.06
C ILE A 79 22.90 -16.25 0.60
N LEU A 80 23.20 -16.41 1.89
CA LEU A 80 24.04 -15.46 2.62
C LEU A 80 25.42 -15.31 1.99
N ARG A 81 26.02 -16.42 1.55
CA ARG A 81 27.30 -16.41 0.83
C ARG A 81 27.23 -15.59 -0.47
N PHE A 82 26.19 -15.79 -1.29
CA PHE A 82 26.03 -15.00 -2.51
C PHE A 82 25.77 -13.52 -2.22
N LEU A 83 24.95 -13.19 -1.23
CA LEU A 83 24.70 -11.81 -0.83
C LEU A 83 25.97 -11.13 -0.31
N GLU A 84 26.81 -11.84 0.44
CA GLU A 84 28.10 -11.33 0.91
C GLU A 84 29.08 -11.08 -0.26
N GLU A 85 29.12 -12.00 -1.22
CA GLU A 85 29.94 -11.87 -2.43
C GLU A 85 29.49 -10.68 -3.28
N MET A 86 28.19 -10.54 -3.52
CA MET A 86 27.62 -9.37 -4.20
C MET A 86 27.93 -8.07 -3.44
N ARG A 87 27.87 -8.10 -2.11
CA ARG A 87 28.24 -6.95 -1.28
C ARG A 87 29.72 -6.60 -1.46
N LYS A 88 30.63 -7.57 -1.44
CA LYS A 88 32.07 -7.36 -1.68
C LYS A 88 32.31 -6.76 -3.06
N GLN A 89 31.74 -7.34 -4.11
CA GLN A 89 31.83 -6.80 -5.48
C GLN A 89 31.26 -5.37 -5.59
N ARG A 90 30.19 -5.07 -4.86
CA ARG A 90 29.61 -3.72 -4.82
C ARG A 90 30.53 -2.73 -4.11
N ILE A 91 31.14 -3.11 -3.00
CA ILE A 91 32.12 -2.29 -2.27
C ILE A 91 33.37 -2.09 -3.12
N GLU A 92 33.85 -3.09 -3.86
CA GLU A 92 35.00 -2.94 -4.76
C GLU A 92 34.70 -2.02 -5.95
N LYS A 93 33.53 -2.16 -6.58
CA LYS A 93 33.10 -1.28 -7.69
C LYS A 93 32.73 0.13 -7.24
N HIS A 94 32.20 0.25 -6.04
CA HIS A 94 31.73 1.49 -5.42
C HIS A 94 32.23 1.52 -3.98
N PRO A 95 33.52 1.89 -3.77
CA PRO A 95 34.05 2.02 -2.43
C PRO A 95 33.12 2.93 -1.62
N PRO A 96 32.78 2.54 -0.37
CA PRO A 96 31.93 3.35 0.46
C PRO A 96 32.57 4.74 0.52
N LEU A 97 31.74 5.76 0.28
CA LEU A 97 32.15 7.12 0.54
C LEU A 97 32.70 7.17 1.97
N PRO A 98 33.76 7.96 2.23
CA PRO A 98 34.23 8.16 3.59
C PRO A 98 33.01 8.45 4.49
N PRO A 99 32.99 7.93 5.73
CA PRO A 99 31.87 8.18 6.63
C PRO A 99 31.61 9.68 6.61
N PRO A 100 30.34 10.11 6.44
CA PRO A 100 30.04 11.53 6.46
C PRO A 100 30.66 12.10 7.73
N GLU A 101 31.38 13.22 7.59
CA GLU A 101 31.88 13.95 8.76
C GLU A 101 30.76 14.04 9.79
N PRO A 102 31.04 13.88 11.10
CA PRO A 102 30.03 13.85 12.12
C PRO A 102 29.11 15.06 11.94
N THR A 103 27.95 14.81 11.36
CA THR A 103 27.00 15.87 11.06
C THR A 103 26.53 16.36 12.41
N VAL A 104 26.78 17.64 12.70
CA VAL A 104 26.17 18.33 13.83
C VAL A 104 24.73 17.87 13.90
N ASP A 105 24.29 17.39 15.06
CA ASP A 105 22.91 17.00 15.26
C ASP A 105 22.04 18.26 15.17
N ILE A 106 21.64 18.59 13.94
CA ILE A 106 20.84 19.77 13.62
C ILE A 106 19.55 19.76 14.45
N TYR A 107 19.02 18.58 14.77
CA TYR A 107 17.85 18.47 15.62
C TYR A 107 18.16 18.88 17.06
N ALA A 108 19.29 18.43 17.63
CA ALA A 108 19.70 18.85 18.97
C ALA A 108 19.92 20.38 19.04
N VAL A 109 20.61 20.96 18.06
CA VAL A 109 20.83 22.42 17.99
C VAL A 109 19.51 23.18 17.86
N PHE A 110 18.62 22.73 16.97
CA PHE A 110 17.31 23.35 16.78
C PHE A 110 16.44 23.23 18.04
N LYS A 111 16.44 22.06 18.69
CA LYS A 111 15.71 21.83 19.94
C LYS A 111 16.18 22.80 21.03
N GLU A 112 17.50 22.94 21.20
CA GLU A 112 18.07 23.86 22.18
C GLU A 112 17.65 25.31 21.91
N GLN A 113 17.67 25.75 20.64
CA GLN A 113 17.21 27.10 20.26
C GLN A 113 15.72 27.32 20.56
N ILE A 114 14.87 26.32 20.31
CA ILE A 114 13.44 26.40 20.62
C ILE A 114 13.21 26.38 22.13
N ASP A 115 13.91 25.54 22.88
CA ASP A 115 13.82 25.48 24.34
C ASP A 115 14.19 26.84 24.96
N GLN A 116 15.26 27.49 24.49
CA GLN A 116 15.66 28.83 24.94
C GLN A 116 14.56 29.88 24.68
N VAL A 117 13.88 29.82 23.52
CA VAL A 117 12.76 30.71 23.20
C VAL A 117 11.56 30.42 24.12
N ILE A 118 11.25 29.16 24.38
CA ILE A 118 10.16 28.75 25.27
C ILE A 118 10.43 29.23 26.70
N GLU A 119 11.64 29.01 27.21
CA GLU A 119 12.07 29.44 28.54
C GLU A 119 11.98 30.97 28.68
N GLY A 120 12.46 31.72 27.69
CA GLY A 120 12.40 33.18 27.72
C GLY A 120 10.99 33.77 27.75
N VAL A 121 9.98 33.07 27.21
CA VAL A 121 8.57 33.50 27.26
C VAL A 121 7.89 33.03 28.56
N ARG A 122 8.41 31.97 29.19
CA ARG A 122 7.82 31.36 30.38
C ARG A 122 7.96 32.20 31.64
N ASP A 123 8.95 33.07 31.69
CA ASP A 123 9.14 33.99 32.82
C ASP A 123 7.97 34.99 32.96
N ASP A 124 7.30 35.31 31.85
CA ASP A 124 6.20 36.29 31.80
C ASP A 124 4.80 35.66 31.64
N HIS A 125 4.71 34.35 31.34
CA HIS A 125 3.44 33.68 31.03
C HIS A 125 3.32 32.27 31.65
N PRO A 126 2.13 31.87 32.14
CA PRO A 126 1.90 30.51 32.62
C PRO A 126 1.97 29.48 31.46
N HIS A 127 2.37 28.24 31.78
CA HIS A 127 2.59 27.17 30.79
C HIS A 127 1.40 26.93 29.86
N SER A 128 0.16 26.98 30.38
CA SER A 128 -1.04 26.78 29.57
C SER A 128 -1.27 27.87 28.52
N GLU A 129 -0.81 29.10 28.77
CA GLU A 129 -0.86 30.18 27.78
C GLU A 129 0.18 29.96 26.68
N ILE A 130 1.39 29.51 27.05
CA ILE A 130 2.46 29.22 26.11
C ILE A 130 2.04 28.15 25.11
N ASP A 131 1.48 27.03 25.57
CA ASP A 131 0.98 25.96 24.70
C ASP A 131 -0.07 26.50 23.70
N HIS A 132 -0.98 27.34 24.18
CA HIS A 132 -2.01 27.96 23.33
C HIS A 132 -1.39 28.90 22.28
N LEU A 133 -0.42 29.73 22.67
CA LEU A 133 0.30 30.64 21.78
C LEU A 133 1.10 29.87 20.72
N PHE A 134 1.80 28.80 21.09
CA PHE A 134 2.50 27.94 20.13
C PHE A 134 1.56 27.29 19.13
N HIS A 135 0.45 26.71 19.60
CA HIS A 135 -0.55 26.13 18.71
C HIS A 135 -1.17 27.16 17.77
N ARG A 136 -1.42 28.37 18.26
CA ARG A 136 -1.90 29.49 17.45
C ARG A 136 -0.87 29.90 16.40
N TYR A 137 0.39 30.12 16.80
CA TYR A 137 1.47 30.46 15.87
C TYR A 137 1.63 29.41 14.77
N LEU A 138 1.71 28.13 15.12
CA LEU A 138 1.82 27.05 14.13
C LEU A 138 0.60 26.99 13.20
N THR A 139 -0.59 27.28 13.72
CA THR A 139 -1.81 27.37 12.92
C THR A 139 -1.74 28.53 11.92
N GLU A 140 -1.31 29.72 12.36
CA GLU A 140 -1.15 30.90 11.49
C GLU A 140 -0.05 30.67 10.43
N GLN A 141 1.09 30.07 10.78
CA GLN A 141 2.13 29.69 9.83
C GLN A 141 1.64 28.68 8.79
N ARG A 142 0.90 27.65 9.23
CA ARG A 142 0.26 26.68 8.33
C ARG A 142 -0.71 27.37 7.39
N GLU A 143 -1.58 28.24 7.88
CA GLU A 143 -2.58 28.93 7.07
C GLU A 143 -1.95 29.86 6.05
N SER A 144 -0.92 30.62 6.45
CA SER A 144 -0.10 31.44 5.56
C SER A 144 0.52 30.61 4.44
N TYR A 145 1.20 29.50 4.80
CA TYR A 145 1.80 28.59 3.83
C TYR A 145 0.78 27.96 2.87
N LEU A 146 -0.36 27.51 3.39
CA LEU A 146 -1.41 26.91 2.56
C LEU A 146 -2.14 27.94 1.70
N SER A 147 -2.15 29.23 2.06
CA SER A 147 -2.73 30.29 1.22
C SER A 147 -1.99 30.46 -0.11
N ALA A 148 -0.67 30.18 -0.11
CA ALA A 148 0.18 30.19 -1.29
C ALA A 148 0.02 28.94 -2.16
N TYR A 149 -0.76 27.94 -1.72
CA TYR A 149 -0.98 26.72 -2.48
C TYR A 149 -1.51 27.00 -3.89
N ARG A 150 -0.88 26.37 -4.88
CA ARG A 150 -1.30 26.35 -6.27
C ARG A 150 -1.27 24.91 -6.75
N SER A 151 -2.37 24.48 -7.35
CA SER A 151 -2.48 23.18 -8.00
C SER A 151 -2.50 23.38 -9.51
N PRO A 152 -1.94 22.46 -10.31
CA PRO A 152 -2.17 22.43 -11.75
C PRO A 152 -3.60 22.04 -12.12
N TRP A 153 -4.41 21.55 -11.16
CA TRP A 153 -5.81 21.17 -11.35
C TRP A 153 -6.74 22.30 -10.89
N SER A 154 -7.77 22.63 -11.67
CA SER A 154 -8.77 23.62 -11.23
C SER A 154 -9.83 23.02 -10.31
N ASP A 155 -10.29 21.81 -10.61
CA ASP A 155 -11.47 21.19 -10.01
C ASP A 155 -11.55 19.66 -10.26
N GLU A 156 -12.71 19.07 -9.94
CA GLU A 156 -12.98 17.64 -10.13
C GLU A 156 -13.14 17.25 -11.60
N ASP A 157 -13.65 18.13 -12.46
CA ASP A 157 -13.88 17.83 -13.87
C ASP A 157 -12.55 17.75 -14.63
N ASP A 158 -11.61 18.63 -14.30
CA ASP A 158 -10.23 18.58 -14.77
C ASP A 158 -9.55 17.25 -14.43
N LEU A 159 -9.71 16.79 -13.18
CA LEU A 159 -9.18 15.50 -12.72
C LEU A 159 -9.86 14.33 -13.44
N LYS A 160 -11.19 14.36 -13.58
CA LYS A 160 -11.97 13.35 -14.33
C LYS A 160 -11.50 13.25 -15.78
N CYS A 161 -11.32 14.39 -16.45
CA CYS A 161 -10.82 14.45 -17.82
C CYS A 161 -9.41 13.86 -17.94
N TRP A 162 -8.52 14.23 -17.02
CA TRP A 162 -7.16 13.69 -17.00
C TRP A 162 -7.18 12.17 -16.76
N PHE A 163 -7.96 11.70 -15.79
CA PHE A 163 -8.08 10.28 -15.44
C PHE A 163 -8.52 9.46 -16.66
N LYS A 164 -9.61 9.85 -17.32
CA LYS A 164 -10.10 9.17 -18.52
C LYS A 164 -9.06 9.10 -19.62
N ARG A 165 -8.43 10.25 -19.93
CA ARG A 165 -7.42 10.32 -21.00
C ARG A 165 -6.25 9.38 -20.71
N VAL A 166 -5.79 9.34 -19.47
CA VAL A 166 -4.60 8.58 -19.10
C VAL A 166 -4.91 7.11 -18.87
N PHE A 167 -5.95 6.78 -18.12
CA PHE A 167 -6.24 5.41 -17.68
C PHE A 167 -7.02 4.57 -18.70
N SER A 168 -7.63 5.19 -19.73
CA SER A 168 -8.40 4.46 -20.75
C SER A 168 -7.55 3.49 -21.58
N CYS A 169 -6.23 3.61 -21.62
CA CYS A 169 -5.38 2.62 -22.30
C CYS A 169 -5.23 1.31 -21.50
N TRP A 170 -5.42 1.33 -20.18
CA TRP A 170 -5.31 0.17 -19.30
C TRP A 170 -6.66 -0.36 -18.81
N PHE A 171 -7.69 0.49 -18.80
CA PHE A 171 -9.02 0.15 -18.29
C PHE A 171 -10.12 0.46 -19.31
N GLU A 172 -11.17 -0.33 -19.31
CA GLU A 172 -12.49 0.09 -19.76
C GLU A 172 -13.09 0.96 -18.65
N ILE A 173 -13.55 2.16 -19.00
CA ILE A 173 -14.03 3.17 -18.05
C ILE A 173 -15.51 3.44 -18.33
N PHE A 174 -16.35 3.25 -17.33
CA PHE A 174 -17.77 3.56 -17.32
C PHE A 174 -17.99 4.77 -16.42
N GLU A 175 -18.69 5.79 -16.92
CA GLU A 175 -18.81 7.09 -16.26
C GLU A 175 -20.15 7.27 -15.57
N GLU A 176 -20.15 7.99 -14.45
CA GLU A 176 -21.35 8.42 -13.72
C GLU A 176 -22.33 7.25 -13.49
N VAL A 177 -21.78 6.12 -13.05
CA VAL A 177 -22.47 4.84 -12.98
C VAL A 177 -23.41 4.84 -11.78
N TRP A 178 -24.67 4.54 -12.03
CA TRP A 178 -25.68 4.39 -10.99
C TRP A 178 -25.61 3.01 -10.33
N GLY A 179 -25.95 2.97 -9.06
CA GLY A 179 -26.07 1.74 -8.30
C GLY A 179 -27.10 1.85 -7.19
N GLU A 180 -27.30 0.72 -6.51
CA GLU A 180 -28.19 0.57 -5.37
C GLU A 180 -27.36 0.10 -4.18
N ALA A 181 -27.34 0.90 -3.11
CA ALA A 181 -26.76 0.53 -1.83
C ALA A 181 -27.87 0.12 -0.87
N LYS A 182 -27.67 -1.03 -0.20
CA LYS A 182 -28.61 -1.56 0.79
C LYS A 182 -28.07 -1.26 2.18
N PHE A 183 -28.79 -0.41 2.90
CA PHE A 183 -28.53 -0.06 4.29
C PHE A 183 -29.60 -0.68 5.20
N ASN A 184 -29.37 -0.63 6.51
CA ASN A 184 -30.32 -1.17 7.49
C ASN A 184 -31.69 -0.47 7.45
N TRP A 185 -31.75 0.78 6.97
CA TRP A 185 -32.97 1.59 6.89
C TRP A 185 -33.61 1.61 5.49
N GLY A 186 -33.03 0.94 4.50
CA GLY A 186 -33.60 0.87 3.15
C GLY A 186 -32.59 0.76 2.02
N ILE A 187 -33.10 0.87 0.79
CA ILE A 187 -32.30 0.91 -0.43
C ILE A 187 -32.16 2.37 -0.85
N GLU A 188 -30.92 2.81 -1.09
CA GLU A 188 -30.63 4.13 -1.61
C GLU A 188 -29.99 4.03 -3.00
N ARG A 189 -30.42 4.94 -3.88
CA ARG A 189 -29.83 5.07 -5.21
C ARG A 189 -28.60 5.97 -5.11
N ILE A 190 -27.46 5.44 -5.51
CA ILE A 190 -26.16 6.12 -5.42
C ILE A 190 -25.49 6.20 -6.79
N ARG A 191 -24.49 7.07 -6.91
CA ARG A 191 -23.74 7.28 -8.15
C ARG A 191 -22.25 7.40 -7.84
N ILE A 192 -21.42 6.76 -8.64
CA ILE A 192 -19.95 6.84 -8.56
C ILE A 192 -19.42 7.48 -9.84
N ASP A 193 -18.32 8.24 -9.72
CA ASP A 193 -17.73 8.94 -10.85
C ASP A 193 -17.29 7.98 -11.96
N PHE A 194 -16.57 6.91 -11.60
CA PHE A 194 -16.24 5.84 -12.53
C PHE A 194 -16.39 4.44 -11.95
N VAL A 195 -16.76 3.50 -12.83
CA VAL A 195 -16.46 2.08 -12.66
C VAL A 195 -15.45 1.69 -13.73
N ILE A 196 -14.41 0.95 -13.34
CA ILE A 196 -13.34 0.52 -14.25
C ILE A 196 -13.25 -1.00 -14.30
N ARG A 197 -12.93 -1.54 -15.49
CA ARG A 197 -12.61 -2.95 -15.69
C ARG A 197 -11.22 -3.07 -16.35
N PRO A 198 -10.32 -3.93 -15.87
CA PRO A 198 -8.98 -4.05 -16.46
C PRO A 198 -9.05 -4.59 -17.89
N LYS A 199 -8.25 -4.03 -18.79
CA LYS A 199 -8.07 -4.55 -20.17
C LYS A 199 -7.16 -5.78 -20.17
N PRO A 200 -7.10 -6.55 -21.29
CA PRO A 200 -6.25 -7.74 -21.41
C PRO A 200 -4.79 -7.52 -20.99
N VAL A 201 -4.21 -6.36 -21.31
CA VAL A 201 -2.81 -6.04 -20.95
C VAL A 201 -2.55 -6.10 -19.44
N LEU A 202 -3.51 -5.63 -18.62
CA LEU A 202 -3.39 -5.69 -17.17
C LEU A 202 -3.63 -7.12 -16.66
N ARG A 203 -4.64 -7.82 -17.22
CA ARG A 203 -4.97 -9.19 -16.82
C ARG A 203 -3.81 -10.15 -17.10
N ASN A 204 -3.14 -9.99 -18.24
CA ASN A 204 -1.95 -10.75 -18.60
C ASN A 204 -0.77 -10.50 -17.64
N ALA A 205 -0.73 -9.33 -17.00
CA ALA A 205 0.24 -8.98 -15.96
C ALA A 205 -0.21 -9.38 -14.54
N GLY A 206 -1.30 -10.15 -14.41
CA GLY A 206 -1.79 -10.68 -13.13
C GLY A 206 -2.84 -9.81 -12.42
N PHE A 207 -3.34 -8.74 -13.06
CA PHE A 207 -4.45 -7.96 -12.53
C PHE A 207 -5.74 -8.80 -12.56
N ALA A 208 -6.53 -8.79 -11.48
CA ALA A 208 -7.74 -9.58 -11.35
C ALA A 208 -8.87 -9.05 -12.26
N ASP A 209 -9.57 -9.92 -13.00
CA ASP A 209 -10.70 -9.51 -13.85
C ASP A 209 -11.96 -9.19 -13.02
N GLN A 210 -11.91 -8.09 -12.28
CA GLN A 210 -12.97 -7.58 -11.42
C GLN A 210 -13.19 -6.09 -11.68
N TYR A 211 -14.41 -5.62 -11.40
CA TYR A 211 -14.74 -4.19 -11.47
C TYR A 211 -14.23 -3.48 -10.22
N MET A 212 -13.69 -2.27 -10.41
CA MET A 212 -13.31 -1.36 -9.32
C MET A 212 -14.05 -0.04 -9.48
N GLY A 213 -14.40 0.60 -8.37
CA GLY A 213 -14.92 1.96 -8.37
C GLY A 213 -13.78 2.97 -8.33
N VAL A 214 -13.99 4.15 -8.90
CA VAL A 214 -13.13 5.31 -8.71
C VAL A 214 -14.00 6.51 -8.34
N GLU A 215 -13.70 7.12 -7.20
CA GLU A 215 -14.33 8.39 -6.77
C GLU A 215 -13.29 9.51 -6.93
N VAL A 216 -13.68 10.58 -7.62
CA VAL A 216 -12.82 11.72 -7.92
C VAL A 216 -13.15 12.90 -7.02
N LYS A 217 -12.12 13.48 -6.41
CA LYS A 217 -12.29 14.64 -5.52
C LYS A 217 -11.16 15.65 -5.68
N PHE A 218 -11.49 16.93 -5.58
CA PHE A 218 -10.50 18.00 -5.51
C PHE A 218 -10.47 18.59 -4.09
N PHE A 219 -9.29 18.54 -3.46
CA PHE A 219 -9.10 19.05 -2.11
C PHE A 219 -8.30 20.35 -2.13
N ASP A 220 -9.01 21.46 -1.92
CA ASP A 220 -8.41 22.77 -1.71
C ASP A 220 -7.98 22.92 -0.24
N PRO A 221 -6.66 22.98 0.06
CA PRO A 221 -6.14 23.08 1.42
C PRO A 221 -6.15 24.52 1.95
N ARG A 222 -6.49 25.52 1.13
CA ARG A 222 -6.46 26.93 1.53
C ARG A 222 -7.38 27.19 2.73
N PRO A 223 -7.05 28.16 3.60
CA PRO A 223 -7.92 28.53 4.71
C PRO A 223 -9.37 28.80 4.28
N GLY A 224 -10.32 28.36 5.10
CA GLY A 224 -11.76 28.47 4.82
C GLY A 224 -12.34 27.44 3.83
N LYS A 225 -11.50 26.60 3.20
CA LYS A 225 -11.97 25.59 2.22
C LYS A 225 -12.30 24.22 2.83
N ASN A 226 -12.10 24.07 4.14
CA ASN A 226 -12.52 22.93 4.96
C ASN A 226 -11.93 21.57 4.51
N PHE A 227 -10.62 21.52 4.23
CA PHE A 227 -9.90 20.30 3.82
C PHE A 227 -10.30 19.06 4.63
N GLY A 228 -10.20 19.12 5.96
CA GLY A 228 -10.48 17.96 6.83
C GLY A 228 -11.91 17.43 6.72
N ARG A 229 -12.91 18.33 6.66
CA ARG A 229 -14.32 17.94 6.51
C ARG A 229 -14.58 17.34 5.12
N LYS A 230 -14.01 17.94 4.08
CA LYS A 230 -14.18 17.47 2.69
C LYS A 230 -13.50 16.12 2.47
N SER A 231 -12.27 15.95 2.93
CA SER A 231 -11.53 14.69 2.80
C SER A 231 -12.19 13.57 3.59
N SER A 232 -12.66 13.85 4.81
CA SER A 232 -13.45 12.87 5.58
C SER A 232 -14.71 12.45 4.83
N ARG A 233 -15.52 13.41 4.37
CA ARG A 233 -16.76 13.13 3.63
C ARG A 233 -16.50 12.31 2.36
N ALA A 234 -15.48 12.67 1.59
CA ALA A 234 -15.06 11.95 0.40
C ALA A 234 -14.70 10.48 0.70
N MET A 235 -13.94 10.25 1.77
CA MET A 235 -13.56 8.90 2.19
C MET A 235 -14.76 8.09 2.63
N PHE A 236 -15.69 8.67 3.39
CA PHE A 236 -16.94 7.99 3.78
C PHE A 236 -17.87 7.72 2.59
N GLN A 237 -17.88 8.61 1.60
CA GLN A 237 -18.60 8.39 0.35
C GLN A 237 -18.01 7.18 -0.41
N ALA A 238 -16.69 7.13 -0.61
CA ALA A 238 -16.02 5.98 -1.22
C ALA A 238 -16.21 4.69 -0.41
N PHE A 239 -16.20 4.77 0.93
CA PHE A 239 -16.53 3.66 1.82
C PHE A 239 -17.95 3.14 1.58
N SER A 240 -18.95 4.03 1.44
CA SER A 240 -20.34 3.61 1.23
C SER A 240 -20.55 2.82 -0.07
N TYR A 241 -19.66 2.98 -1.06
CA TYR A 241 -19.71 2.30 -2.34
C TYR A 241 -19.23 0.86 -2.31
N SER A 242 -18.31 0.54 -1.40
CA SER A 242 -17.77 -0.79 -1.21
C SER A 242 -18.36 -1.51 0.01
N TYR A 243 -19.04 -0.79 0.89
CA TYR A 243 -19.68 -1.33 2.08
C TYR A 243 -21.07 -1.89 1.75
N GLY A 244 -21.37 -3.09 2.24
CA GLY A 244 -22.69 -3.73 2.10
C GLY A 244 -22.91 -4.48 0.78
N GLU A 245 -24.17 -4.80 0.50
CA GLU A 245 -24.59 -5.51 -0.73
C GLU A 245 -24.81 -4.54 -1.90
N THR A 246 -23.89 -3.61 -2.13
CA THR A 246 -24.02 -2.58 -3.18
C THR A 246 -23.86 -3.20 -4.57
N ILE A 247 -24.77 -2.87 -5.47
CA ILE A 247 -24.80 -3.36 -6.86
C ILE A 247 -24.78 -2.18 -7.82
N TRP A 248 -23.97 -2.26 -8.86
CA TRP A 248 -23.75 -1.21 -9.85
C TRP A 248 -24.24 -1.62 -11.23
N ASP A 249 -24.92 -0.71 -11.93
CA ASP A 249 -25.51 -0.95 -13.25
C ASP A 249 -24.56 -0.48 -14.35
N VAL A 250 -23.66 -1.37 -14.77
CA VAL A 250 -22.71 -1.13 -15.86
C VAL A 250 -23.38 -1.52 -17.18
N ASN A 251 -23.23 -0.71 -18.24
CA ASN A 251 -23.69 -1.01 -19.62
C ASN A 251 -25.10 -1.64 -19.73
N SER A 252 -26.14 -0.82 -19.67
CA SER A 252 -27.53 -1.19 -20.01
C SER A 252 -28.00 -2.54 -19.46
N GLY A 253 -27.76 -2.80 -18.16
CA GLY A 253 -28.34 -3.94 -17.45
C GLY A 253 -27.33 -4.96 -16.91
N HIS A 254 -26.02 -4.76 -17.07
CA HIS A 254 -25.03 -5.61 -16.42
C HIS A 254 -24.79 -5.18 -14.97
N ARG A 255 -25.36 -5.93 -14.03
CA ARG A 255 -25.25 -5.67 -12.59
C ARG A 255 -23.95 -6.27 -12.03
N VAL A 256 -23.12 -5.45 -11.40
CA VAL A 256 -21.80 -5.87 -10.90
C VAL A 256 -21.58 -5.46 -9.45
N LYS A 257 -20.68 -6.18 -8.76
CA LYS A 257 -20.11 -5.76 -7.48
C LYS A 257 -18.69 -5.26 -7.70
N LEU A 258 -18.30 -4.24 -6.95
CA LEU A 258 -16.93 -3.72 -6.98
C LEU A 258 -16.05 -4.50 -6.00
N SER A 259 -14.83 -4.85 -6.40
CA SER A 259 -13.85 -5.49 -5.51
C SER A 259 -13.20 -4.49 -4.55
N SER A 260 -13.06 -3.24 -5.01
CA SER A 260 -12.53 -2.12 -4.25
C SER A 260 -13.02 -0.79 -4.84
N VAL A 261 -12.87 0.27 -4.06
CA VAL A 261 -13.09 1.65 -4.52
C VAL A 261 -11.79 2.43 -4.34
N LEU A 262 -11.41 3.21 -5.34
CA LEU A 262 -10.15 3.97 -5.35
C LEU A 262 -10.47 5.46 -5.32
N MET A 263 -9.86 6.18 -4.38
CA MET A 263 -9.87 7.63 -4.37
C MET A 263 -8.87 8.16 -5.40
N PHE A 264 -9.33 9.03 -6.29
CA PHE A 264 -8.48 9.78 -7.19
C PHE A 264 -8.65 11.28 -6.93
N SER A 265 -7.56 11.98 -6.62
CA SER A 265 -7.64 13.40 -6.26
C SER A 265 -6.40 14.17 -6.68
N ASN A 266 -6.36 15.48 -6.43
CA ASN A 266 -5.12 16.22 -6.53
C ASN A 266 -4.02 15.63 -5.62
N LEU A 267 -4.37 15.03 -4.47
CA LEU A 267 -3.42 14.31 -3.60
C LEU A 267 -2.91 12.99 -4.17
N SER A 268 -3.46 12.52 -5.29
CA SER A 268 -2.87 11.42 -6.06
C SER A 268 -1.53 11.84 -6.68
N PHE A 269 -1.29 13.13 -6.90
CA PHE A 269 -0.06 13.65 -7.50
C PHE A 269 0.94 14.06 -6.43
N ASN A 270 2.20 13.66 -6.60
CA ASN A 270 3.23 13.81 -5.59
C ASN A 270 3.50 15.28 -5.22
N GLU A 271 3.45 16.20 -6.17
CA GLU A 271 3.70 17.62 -5.95
C GLU A 271 2.66 18.23 -4.99
N ASP A 272 1.38 18.06 -5.30
CA ASP A 272 0.26 18.53 -4.47
C ASP A 272 0.26 17.84 -3.11
N ARG A 273 0.48 16.52 -3.10
CA ARG A 273 0.53 15.72 -1.88
C ARG A 273 1.65 16.18 -0.95
N GLN A 274 2.87 16.34 -1.46
CA GLN A 274 4.01 16.79 -0.66
C GLN A 274 3.79 18.21 -0.15
N TYR A 275 3.30 19.12 -0.98
CA TYR A 275 3.04 20.50 -0.55
C TYR A 275 2.05 20.52 0.62
N ILE A 276 0.94 19.78 0.51
CA ILE A 276 -0.14 19.77 1.51
C ILE A 276 0.27 19.02 2.79
N PHE A 277 1.00 17.90 2.65
CA PHE A 277 1.32 17.02 3.78
C PHE A 277 2.58 17.44 4.56
N ASN A 278 3.47 18.22 3.94
CA ASN A 278 4.65 18.78 4.60
C ASN A 278 4.41 20.20 5.12
N SER A 279 3.16 20.58 5.40
CA SER A 279 2.86 21.81 6.15
C SER A 279 3.44 21.76 7.57
N TYR A 280 3.63 22.93 8.18
CA TYR A 280 4.32 23.12 9.47
C TYR A 280 3.96 22.11 10.59
N ASP A 281 2.70 21.72 10.72
CA ASP A 281 2.20 20.85 11.80
C ASP A 281 1.82 19.43 11.35
N ARG A 282 2.03 19.08 10.07
CA ARG A 282 1.63 17.81 9.44
C ARG A 282 0.15 17.42 9.64
N ARG A 283 -0.73 18.34 10.06
CA ARG A 283 -2.12 18.02 10.43
C ARG A 283 -2.89 17.38 9.29
N ASN A 284 -2.76 17.91 8.08
CA ASN A 284 -3.46 17.39 6.90
C ASN A 284 -3.01 15.97 6.54
N ARG A 285 -1.72 15.66 6.74
CA ARG A 285 -1.16 14.32 6.56
C ARG A 285 -1.78 13.34 7.56
N CYS A 286 -1.73 13.67 8.85
CA CYS A 286 -2.28 12.81 9.90
C CYS A 286 -3.78 12.55 9.68
N LEU A 287 -4.55 13.58 9.32
CA LEU A 287 -5.97 13.43 9.00
C LEU A 287 -6.20 12.48 7.83
N TRP A 288 -5.44 12.64 6.73
CA TRP A 288 -5.55 11.79 5.55
C TRP A 288 -5.19 10.34 5.85
N GLU A 289 -4.06 10.10 6.52
CA GLU A 289 -3.59 8.76 6.91
C GLU A 289 -4.62 8.07 7.84
N ASN A 290 -5.19 8.79 8.80
CA ASN A 290 -6.23 8.26 9.69
C ASN A 290 -7.51 7.90 8.93
N HIS A 291 -7.98 8.75 8.01
CA HIS A 291 -9.14 8.42 7.18
C HIS A 291 -8.87 7.20 6.31
N ASN A 292 -7.71 7.14 5.65
CA ASN A 292 -7.31 6.00 4.83
C ASN A 292 -7.25 4.69 5.62
N LEU A 293 -6.72 4.73 6.84
CA LEU A 293 -6.67 3.55 7.70
C LEU A 293 -8.09 3.03 8.02
N LEU A 294 -9.02 3.94 8.32
CA LEU A 294 -10.41 3.59 8.59
C LEU A 294 -11.08 2.94 7.35
N VAL A 295 -10.99 3.58 6.19
CA VAL A 295 -11.71 3.12 4.98
C VAL A 295 -11.02 1.95 4.27
N ASN A 296 -9.74 1.68 4.57
CA ASN A 296 -9.06 0.45 4.16
C ASN A 296 -9.80 -0.80 4.66
N HIS A 297 -10.61 -0.65 5.72
CA HIS A 297 -11.51 -1.71 6.18
C HIS A 297 -12.74 -1.94 5.28
N ALA A 298 -12.93 -1.20 4.21
CA ALA A 298 -13.93 -1.49 3.18
C ALA A 298 -13.28 -1.65 1.80
N ASN A 299 -11.99 -2.02 1.74
CA ASN A 299 -11.24 -2.09 0.48
C ASN A 299 -11.30 -0.76 -0.29
N VAL A 300 -11.25 0.37 0.43
CA VAL A 300 -11.01 1.67 -0.17
C VAL A 300 -9.51 1.92 -0.20
N GLY A 301 -8.99 2.26 -1.37
CA GLY A 301 -7.61 2.66 -1.59
C GLY A 301 -7.53 4.03 -2.24
N GLU A 302 -6.35 4.39 -2.69
CA GLU A 302 -6.09 5.59 -3.48
C GLU A 302 -5.25 5.23 -4.70
N ILE A 303 -5.43 6.00 -5.76
CA ILE A 303 -4.51 5.97 -6.90
C ILE A 303 -3.40 6.96 -6.59
N GLN A 304 -2.15 6.51 -6.68
CA GLN A 304 -0.99 7.39 -6.60
C GLN A 304 -0.37 7.52 -7.99
N VAL A 305 0.02 8.74 -8.34
CA VAL A 305 0.55 9.12 -9.64
C VAL A 305 1.86 9.88 -9.42
N LYS A 306 2.87 9.48 -10.19
CA LYS A 306 4.13 10.21 -10.27
C LYS A 306 4.42 10.56 -11.73
N LEU A 307 4.49 11.87 -11.96
CA LEU A 307 4.90 12.45 -13.23
C LEU A 307 6.41 12.63 -13.20
N TRP A 308 7.08 12.16 -14.23
CA TRP A 308 8.53 12.24 -14.36
C TRP A 308 8.90 13.19 -15.49
N PRO A 309 10.14 13.72 -15.48
CA PRO A 309 10.66 14.49 -16.59
C PRO A 309 10.47 13.76 -17.92
N LYS A 310 10.24 14.51 -19.00
CA LYS A 310 9.98 14.00 -20.36
C LYS A 310 8.64 13.25 -20.52
N GLY A 311 7.66 13.53 -19.66
CA GLY A 311 6.29 13.01 -19.80
C GLY A 311 6.12 11.54 -19.43
N LYS A 312 7.12 10.93 -18.78
CA LYS A 312 6.99 9.57 -18.26
C LYS A 312 6.05 9.55 -17.05
N LEU A 313 5.28 8.48 -16.92
CA LEU A 313 4.23 8.34 -15.92
C LEU A 313 4.38 6.99 -15.23
N SER A 314 4.36 6.98 -13.90
CA SER A 314 4.14 5.77 -13.10
C SER A 314 2.92 5.97 -12.22
N TRP A 315 2.20 4.89 -11.91
CA TRP A 315 1.04 4.94 -11.03
C TRP A 315 0.93 3.65 -10.21
N SER A 316 0.28 3.73 -9.06
CA SER A 316 -0.01 2.57 -8.21
C SER A 316 -1.43 2.65 -7.64
N LEU A 317 -2.01 1.48 -7.42
CA LEU A 317 -3.25 1.31 -6.67
C LEU A 317 -2.88 0.96 -5.24
N SER A 318 -2.86 1.97 -4.38
CA SER A 318 -2.29 1.88 -3.03
C SER A 318 -3.39 1.83 -1.99
N PHE A 319 -3.25 0.94 -1.02
CA PHE A 319 -4.12 0.81 0.14
C PHE A 319 -3.30 1.17 1.38
N SER A 320 -3.95 1.38 2.53
CA SER A 320 -3.24 1.89 3.72
C SER A 320 -2.08 1.01 4.20
N SER A 321 -2.11 -0.29 3.88
CA SER A 321 -1.09 -1.26 4.29
C SER A 321 -0.08 -1.61 3.20
N ASP A 322 -0.48 -1.57 1.93
CA ASP A 322 0.33 -2.07 0.82
C ASP A 322 -0.27 -1.62 -0.53
N SER A 323 0.46 -1.82 -1.62
CA SER A 323 -0.05 -1.59 -2.97
C SER A 323 -0.54 -2.90 -3.61
N TYR A 324 -1.64 -2.81 -4.35
CA TYR A 324 -2.19 -3.94 -5.09
C TYR A 324 -1.42 -4.17 -6.40
N PHE A 325 -1.28 -3.11 -7.19
CA PHE A 325 -0.75 -3.16 -8.54
C PHE A 325 -0.10 -1.82 -8.89
N SER A 326 0.95 -1.84 -9.71
CA SER A 326 1.60 -0.63 -10.19
C SER A 326 2.05 -0.71 -11.63
N LYS A 327 2.13 0.46 -12.27
CA LYS A 327 2.90 0.70 -13.47
C LYS A 327 4.15 1.47 -13.07
N GLU A 328 5.32 0.88 -13.28
CA GLU A 328 6.60 1.49 -12.94
C GLU A 328 7.05 2.51 -13.99
N TYR A 329 8.13 3.22 -13.67
CA TYR A 329 8.73 4.25 -14.52
C TYR A 329 9.25 3.72 -15.87
N ASP A 330 9.73 2.47 -15.90
CA ASP A 330 10.17 1.78 -17.11
C ASP A 330 9.01 1.26 -17.98
N GLY A 331 7.77 1.37 -17.49
CA GLY A 331 6.58 0.89 -18.16
C GLY A 331 6.16 -0.53 -17.77
N SER A 332 6.94 -1.22 -16.93
CA SER A 332 6.57 -2.54 -16.42
C SER A 332 5.29 -2.46 -15.58
N LEU A 333 4.51 -3.52 -15.66
CA LEU A 333 3.28 -3.71 -14.88
C LEU A 333 3.57 -4.76 -13.81
N VAL A 334 3.41 -4.39 -12.55
CA VAL A 334 3.83 -5.21 -11.41
C VAL A 334 2.61 -5.49 -10.53
N LEU A 335 2.23 -6.76 -10.48
CA LEU A 335 1.34 -7.26 -9.43
C LEU A 335 2.11 -7.29 -8.12
N ARG A 336 1.54 -6.67 -7.09
CA ARG A 336 2.11 -6.64 -5.75
C ARG A 336 1.28 -7.55 -4.86
N ASN A 337 0.46 -7.00 -3.97
CA ASN A 337 -0.26 -7.79 -2.98
C ASN A 337 -1.73 -8.00 -3.35
N VAL A 338 -2.08 -9.17 -3.88
CA VAL A 338 -3.47 -9.54 -4.22
C VAL A 338 -4.44 -9.55 -3.04
N ASN A 339 -3.92 -9.69 -1.81
CA ASN A 339 -4.75 -9.81 -0.63
C ASN A 339 -5.37 -8.48 -0.19
N VAL A 340 -4.87 -7.33 -0.69
CA VAL A 340 -5.42 -6.03 -0.30
C VAL A 340 -6.81 -5.76 -0.85
N ILE A 341 -7.17 -6.37 -1.99
CA ILE A 341 -8.52 -6.30 -2.58
C ILE A 341 -9.38 -7.53 -2.24
N ASN A 342 -8.75 -8.65 -1.84
CA ASN A 342 -9.43 -9.92 -1.52
C ASN A 342 -9.43 -10.23 -0.01
N LYS A 343 -9.55 -9.21 0.84
CA LYS A 343 -9.51 -9.38 2.30
C LYS A 343 -10.70 -10.23 2.77
N LYS A 344 -10.42 -11.44 3.27
CA LYS A 344 -11.39 -12.24 4.04
C LYS A 344 -11.53 -11.61 5.42
N ARG A 345 -12.74 -11.15 5.78
CA ARG A 345 -13.00 -10.51 7.08
C ARG A 345 -13.93 -11.38 7.90
N ALA A 346 -13.49 -11.73 9.11
CA ALA A 346 -14.27 -12.51 10.08
C ALA A 346 -15.37 -11.68 10.79
N GLY A 347 -15.68 -10.47 10.32
CA GLY A 347 -16.66 -9.58 10.95
C GLY A 347 -18.13 -9.91 10.67
N TYR A 348 -18.42 -10.92 9.83
CA TYR A 348 -19.76 -11.47 9.63
C TYR A 348 -20.07 -12.59 10.62
N ILE A 349 -19.66 -12.44 11.88
CA ILE A 349 -20.24 -13.20 12.99
C ILE A 349 -21.31 -12.28 13.57
N CYS A 350 -22.50 -12.36 12.99
CA CYS A 350 -23.74 -11.94 13.64
C CYS A 350 -24.49 -13.18 14.10
#